data_AF-A0A957N3C8-F1
#
_entry.id   AF-A0A957N3C8-F1
#
_cell.length_a   1.000
_cell.length_b   1.000
_cell.length_c   1.000
_cell.angle_alpha   90.00
_cell.angle_beta   90.00
_cell.angle_gamma   90.00
#
_symmetry.space_group_name_H-M   'P 1'
#
loop_
_entity.id
_entity.type
_entity.pdbx_description
1 polymer ?
#
loop_
_entity_poly.entity_id
_entity_poly.type
_entity_poly.pdbx_seq_one_letter_code
_entity_poly.pdbx_strand_id
1 'polypeptide(L)'
;AKIALLVFDGLAVDQWVQIREALAKRAPKLGFEESACFAWIPTLTSVSRQSIFSGKPPLYFPSSINSTNSEEKLWKQFWEGHGLSRFDVAYLRGLGMGEAAEDIGAAFNLSKTRVLGVVVDTPDRIMHGMELGASGMHAQLSLWATKKYLLDLVNLLLNHRFEVWLTADHGNIECIGRGRPSEESVAELKGERVRVYPTPELRAQVAGAFPFAHEWQPVGLPTGYFPLVAGGRDAFVNLGDAIVGHGGVAIEEVIVPLVKFERRAR
;
A
#
# COMPACT_ATOMS: atom_id res chain seq x y z
N ALA A 1 19.59 -6.03 16.56
CA ALA A 1 18.14 -5.75 16.64
C ALA A 1 17.40 -6.61 15.61
N LYS A 2 16.12 -6.90 15.86
CA LYS A 2 15.22 -7.56 14.89
C LYS A 2 14.21 -6.54 14.39
N ILE A 3 13.84 -6.58 13.10
CA ILE A 3 12.97 -5.56 12.47
C ILE A 3 11.79 -6.25 11.80
N ALA A 4 10.58 -5.74 12.01
CA ALA A 4 9.39 -6.15 11.28
C ALA A 4 8.79 -4.92 10.60
N LEU A 5 8.61 -5.00 9.28
CA LEU A 5 7.94 -3.97 8.48
C LEU A 5 6.58 -4.52 8.04
N LEU A 6 5.52 -3.90 8.53
CA LEU A 6 4.14 -4.17 8.15
C LEU A 6 3.74 -3.16 7.06
N VAL A 7 3.54 -3.62 5.84
CA VAL A 7 3.06 -2.79 4.73
C VAL A 7 1.58 -3.07 4.53
N PHE A 8 0.75 -2.05 4.67
CA PHE A 8 -0.68 -2.16 4.44
C PHE A 8 -0.96 -1.77 3.00
N ASP A 9 -1.63 -2.65 2.27
CA ASP A 9 -2.12 -2.36 0.91
C ASP A 9 -3.30 -1.39 1.04
N GLY A 10 -3.16 -0.18 0.49
CA GLY A 10 -4.24 0.81 0.42
C GLY A 10 -4.66 1.45 1.74
N LEU A 11 -3.76 1.68 2.71
CA LEU A 11 -4.10 2.37 3.97
C LEU A 11 -3.81 3.88 3.94
N ALA A 12 -4.87 4.69 3.99
CA ALA A 12 -4.77 6.14 4.12
C ALA A 12 -4.51 6.61 5.58
N VAL A 13 -4.06 7.86 5.76
CA VAL A 13 -3.72 8.41 7.09
C VAL A 13 -4.93 8.53 8.01
N ASP A 14 -6.06 9.01 7.50
CA ASP A 14 -7.32 9.13 8.25
C ASP A 14 -7.85 7.75 8.69
N GLN A 15 -7.65 6.74 7.86
CA GLN A 15 -7.93 5.34 8.16
C GLN A 15 -7.01 4.79 9.25
N TRP A 16 -5.72 5.12 9.22
CA TRP A 16 -4.80 4.81 10.30
C TRP A 16 -5.22 5.44 11.63
N VAL A 17 -5.69 6.69 11.64
CA VAL A 17 -6.19 7.34 12.87
C VAL A 17 -7.29 6.50 13.53
N GLN A 18 -8.22 5.96 12.74
CA GLN A 18 -9.30 5.09 13.26
C GLN A 18 -8.75 3.79 13.86
N ILE A 19 -7.81 3.15 13.16
CA ILE A 19 -7.13 1.95 13.65
C ILE A 19 -6.41 2.24 14.96
N ARG A 20 -5.63 3.32 15.02
CA ARG A 20 -4.89 3.74 16.21
C ARG A 20 -5.82 3.92 17.41
N GLU A 21 -6.94 4.62 17.26
CA GLU A 21 -7.91 4.80 18.34
C GLU A 21 -8.49 3.47 18.84
N ALA A 22 -8.79 2.53 17.94
CA ALA A 22 -9.25 1.20 18.31
C ALA A 22 -8.16 0.41 19.07
N LEU A 23 -6.91 0.48 18.63
CA LEU A 23 -5.77 -0.16 19.29
C LEU A 23 -5.49 0.45 20.66
N ALA A 24 -5.47 1.78 20.78
CA ALA A 24 -5.19 2.50 22.02
C ALA A 24 -6.22 2.17 23.12
N LYS A 25 -7.51 2.05 22.75
CA LYS A 25 -8.58 1.63 23.68
C LYS A 25 -8.38 0.21 24.21
N ARG A 26 -7.93 -0.71 23.36
CA ARG A 26 -7.79 -2.14 23.68
C ARG A 26 -6.45 -2.50 24.32
N ALA A 27 -5.41 -1.72 24.05
CA ALA A 27 -4.08 -1.91 24.57
C ALA A 27 -3.46 -0.56 25.02
N PRO A 28 -3.85 -0.02 26.19
CA PRO A 28 -3.41 1.30 26.66
C PRO A 28 -1.88 1.44 26.87
N LYS A 29 -1.16 0.31 26.93
CA LYS A 29 0.30 0.26 27.06
C LYS A 29 1.03 0.24 25.71
N LEU A 30 0.30 0.16 24.60
CA LEU A 30 0.87 0.27 23.26
C LEU A 30 1.07 1.76 22.95
N GLY A 31 2.29 2.13 22.61
CA GLY A 31 2.67 3.45 22.12
C GLY A 31 2.80 3.44 20.60
N PHE A 32 2.65 4.63 20.01
CA PHE A 32 2.76 4.88 18.59
C PHE A 32 3.65 6.11 18.41
N GLU A 33 4.78 5.97 17.76
CA GLU A 33 5.56 7.08 17.23
C GLU A 33 5.11 7.28 15.78
N GLU A 34 4.42 8.39 15.52
CA GLU A 34 3.69 8.62 14.27
C GLU A 34 4.40 9.66 13.40
N SER A 35 4.57 9.32 12.14
CA SER A 35 5.04 10.19 11.07
C SER A 35 4.31 9.82 9.78
N ALA A 36 4.72 10.39 8.65
CA ALA A 36 4.19 10.05 7.35
C ALA A 36 5.31 10.02 6.31
N CYS A 37 5.09 9.27 5.23
CA CYS A 37 5.94 9.27 4.06
C CYS A 37 5.09 9.41 2.78
N PHE A 38 5.77 9.61 1.66
CA PHE A 38 5.12 9.72 0.35
C PHE A 38 5.14 8.36 -0.37
N ALA A 39 3.97 7.91 -0.81
CA ALA A 39 3.82 6.88 -1.81
C ALA A 39 4.37 7.35 -3.16
N TRP A 40 4.75 6.40 -4.02
CA TRP A 40 5.09 6.73 -5.40
C TRP A 40 3.85 7.13 -6.19
N ILE A 41 4.04 8.04 -7.15
CA ILE A 41 3.02 8.40 -8.13
C ILE A 41 3.37 7.71 -9.46
N PRO A 42 2.43 7.01 -10.11
CA PRO A 42 1.04 6.81 -9.68
C PRO A 42 0.95 5.90 -8.45
N THR A 43 -0.06 6.16 -7.60
CA THR A 43 -0.28 5.47 -6.31
C THR A 43 -0.81 4.05 -6.50
N LEU A 44 -0.07 3.24 -7.26
CA LEU A 44 -0.36 1.85 -7.56
C LEU A 44 0.47 0.94 -6.66
N THR A 45 -0.17 -0.11 -6.16
CA THR A 45 0.43 -1.18 -5.36
C THR A 45 1.79 -1.64 -5.90
N SER A 46 1.88 -2.00 -7.19
CA SER A 46 3.10 -2.56 -7.78
C SER A 46 4.25 -1.56 -7.95
N VAL A 47 3.94 -0.26 -8.04
CA VAL A 47 4.92 0.83 -8.14
C VAL A 47 5.54 1.11 -6.78
N SER A 48 4.69 1.22 -5.74
CA SER A 48 5.15 1.50 -4.37
C SER A 48 5.76 0.29 -3.67
N ARG A 49 5.13 -0.89 -3.67
CA ARG A 49 5.58 -2.02 -2.83
C ARG A 49 6.95 -2.58 -3.20
N GLN A 50 7.26 -2.70 -4.50
CA GLN A 50 8.61 -3.09 -4.91
C GLN A 50 9.65 -2.08 -4.44
N SER A 51 9.32 -0.79 -4.45
CA SER A 51 10.20 0.26 -3.94
C SER A 51 10.39 0.15 -2.43
N ILE A 52 9.31 -0.09 -1.68
CA ILE A 52 9.34 -0.31 -0.22
C ILE A 52 10.26 -1.49 0.14
N PHE A 53 10.08 -2.65 -0.52
CA PHE A 53 10.83 -3.86 -0.18
C PHE A 53 12.24 -3.92 -0.77
N SER A 54 12.61 -3.02 -1.68
CA SER A 54 13.96 -2.98 -2.28
C SER A 54 14.81 -1.81 -1.81
N GLY A 55 14.20 -0.77 -1.23
CA GLY A 55 14.85 0.51 -0.98
C GLY A 55 15.27 1.26 -2.25
N LYS A 56 14.71 0.93 -3.43
CA LYS A 56 15.07 1.55 -4.72
C LYS A 56 13.85 2.20 -5.39
N PRO A 57 14.05 3.26 -6.19
CA PRO A 57 13.00 3.84 -7.02
C PRO A 57 12.39 2.88 -8.05
N PRO A 58 11.14 3.11 -8.52
CA PRO A 58 10.45 2.28 -9.51
C PRO A 58 11.20 2.09 -10.83
N LEU A 59 12.04 3.06 -11.23
CA LEU A 59 12.88 2.99 -12.43
C LEU A 59 13.79 1.76 -12.50
N TYR A 60 14.07 1.11 -11.37
CA TYR A 60 14.87 -0.11 -11.29
C TYR A 60 14.06 -1.40 -11.53
N PHE A 61 12.76 -1.32 -11.78
CA PHE A 61 11.87 -2.48 -11.99
C PHE A 61 11.18 -2.50 -13.36
N PRO A 62 11.84 -2.17 -14.49
CA PRO A 62 11.17 -2.08 -15.80
C PRO A 62 10.44 -3.37 -16.19
N SER A 63 11.02 -4.55 -15.86
CA SER A 63 10.45 -5.85 -16.21
C SER A 63 9.36 -6.34 -15.25
N SER A 64 9.16 -5.68 -14.10
CA SER A 64 8.22 -6.13 -13.07
C SER A 64 7.32 -5.04 -12.51
N ILE A 65 7.35 -3.82 -13.07
CA ILE A 65 6.61 -2.64 -12.57
C ILE A 65 5.10 -2.86 -12.44
N ASN A 66 4.53 -3.76 -13.24
CA ASN A 66 3.10 -4.11 -13.25
C ASN A 66 2.77 -5.34 -12.38
N SER A 67 3.69 -5.79 -11.54
CA SER A 67 3.49 -6.98 -10.69
C SER A 67 4.16 -6.83 -9.33
N THR A 68 3.80 -7.69 -8.39
CA THR A 68 4.33 -7.71 -7.03
C THR A 68 5.11 -8.98 -6.73
N ASN A 69 5.37 -9.79 -7.76
CA ASN A 69 5.98 -11.12 -7.61
C ASN A 69 7.47 -11.08 -7.24
N SER A 70 8.14 -9.94 -7.44
CA SER A 70 9.56 -9.77 -7.13
C SER A 70 9.81 -9.32 -5.69
N GLU A 71 8.78 -8.98 -4.91
CA GLU A 71 8.93 -8.35 -3.58
C GLU A 71 9.76 -9.18 -2.60
N GLU A 72 9.45 -10.47 -2.45
CA GLU A 72 10.21 -11.35 -1.56
C GLU A 72 11.70 -11.41 -1.95
N LYS A 73 11.97 -11.53 -3.26
CA LYS A 73 13.32 -11.58 -3.80
C LYS A 73 14.06 -10.27 -3.52
N LEU A 74 13.41 -9.13 -3.78
CA LEU A 74 13.97 -7.80 -3.57
C LEU A 74 14.25 -7.52 -2.08
N TRP A 75 13.34 -7.94 -1.20
CA TRP A 75 13.50 -7.84 0.25
C TRP A 75 14.71 -8.60 0.75
N LYS A 76 14.85 -9.86 0.34
CA LYS A 76 16.02 -10.68 0.68
C LYS A 76 17.31 -10.04 0.16
N GLN A 77 17.32 -9.60 -1.09
CA GLN A 77 18.49 -8.96 -1.69
C GLN A 77 18.90 -7.66 -0.98
N PHE A 78 17.94 -6.82 -0.59
CA PHE A 78 18.22 -5.59 0.16
C PHE A 78 18.97 -5.91 1.45
N TRP A 79 18.46 -6.85 2.25
CA TRP A 79 19.05 -7.22 3.53
C TRP A 79 20.35 -8.03 3.42
N GLU A 80 20.49 -8.86 2.38
CA GLU A 80 21.78 -9.49 2.04
C GLU A 80 22.85 -8.42 1.75
N GLY A 81 22.48 -7.36 1.03
CA GLY A 81 23.35 -6.20 0.80
C GLY A 81 23.74 -5.45 2.09
N HIS A 82 22.98 -5.63 3.18
CA HIS A 82 23.26 -5.11 4.51
C HIS A 82 23.85 -6.16 5.46
N GLY A 83 24.41 -7.26 4.91
CA GLY A 83 25.15 -8.27 5.66
C GLY A 83 24.30 -9.28 6.43
N LEU A 84 23.00 -9.38 6.14
CA LEU A 84 22.16 -10.45 6.69
C LEU A 84 22.21 -11.71 5.84
N SER A 85 22.13 -12.87 6.47
CA SER A 85 21.89 -14.12 5.76
C SER A 85 20.46 -14.13 5.22
N ARG A 86 20.25 -14.62 4.00
CA ARG A 86 18.90 -14.83 3.44
C ARG A 86 18.00 -15.73 4.29
N PHE A 87 18.59 -16.59 5.12
CA PHE A 87 17.85 -17.45 6.06
C PHE A 87 17.34 -16.70 7.29
N ASP A 88 17.88 -15.50 7.56
CA ASP A 88 17.43 -14.62 8.63
C ASP A 88 16.33 -13.64 8.17
N VAL A 89 15.99 -13.65 6.88
CA VAL A 89 15.06 -12.70 6.23
C VAL A 89 13.80 -13.43 5.78
N ALA A 90 12.66 -13.03 6.34
CA ALA A 90 11.34 -13.57 6.03
C ALA A 90 10.47 -12.52 5.34
N TYR A 91 9.54 -12.99 4.50
CA TYR A 91 8.55 -12.17 3.82
C TYR A 91 7.25 -12.96 3.69
N LEU A 92 6.11 -12.33 3.97
CA LEU A 92 4.78 -12.91 3.78
C LEU A 92 3.78 -11.84 3.30
N ARG A 93 2.82 -12.22 2.47
CA ARG A 93 1.74 -11.35 1.97
C ARG A 93 0.40 -12.06 2.03
N GLY A 94 -0.71 -11.34 1.81
CA GLY A 94 -2.04 -11.94 1.89
C GLY A 94 -2.63 -11.99 3.29
N LEU A 95 -2.09 -11.19 4.23
CA LEU A 95 -2.48 -11.23 5.64
C LEU A 95 -3.67 -10.30 5.94
N GLY A 96 -4.30 -10.52 7.10
CA GLY A 96 -5.23 -9.55 7.70
C GLY A 96 -6.58 -10.08 8.19
N MET A 97 -7.02 -11.26 7.76
CA MET A 97 -8.36 -11.81 8.10
C MET A 97 -8.36 -13.08 8.95
N GLY A 98 -7.21 -13.74 9.10
CA GLY A 98 -7.06 -15.01 9.80
C GLY A 98 -6.66 -14.87 11.27
N GLU A 99 -5.77 -15.72 11.74
CA GLU A 99 -5.14 -15.64 13.06
C GLU A 99 -3.65 -15.35 12.89
N ALA A 100 -3.19 -14.20 13.41
CA ALA A 100 -1.81 -13.75 13.20
C ALA A 100 -0.75 -14.75 13.71
N ALA A 101 -1.05 -15.48 14.79
CA ALA A 101 -0.15 -16.50 15.33
C ALA A 101 -0.02 -17.70 14.39
N GLU A 102 -1.11 -18.11 13.73
CA GLU A 102 -1.10 -19.21 12.76
C GLU A 102 -0.38 -18.77 11.48
N ASP A 103 -0.76 -17.61 10.92
CA ASP A 103 -0.17 -17.05 9.70
C ASP A 103 1.36 -16.93 9.81
N ILE A 104 1.85 -16.37 10.91
CA ILE A 104 3.27 -16.12 11.12
C ILE A 104 4.00 -17.38 11.62
N GLY A 105 3.40 -18.10 12.57
CA GLY A 105 4.02 -19.25 13.22
C GLY A 105 4.17 -20.46 12.31
N ALA A 106 3.22 -20.67 11.39
CA ALA A 106 3.33 -21.72 10.37
C ALA A 106 4.39 -21.39 9.30
N ALA A 107 4.57 -20.10 9.00
CA ALA A 107 5.46 -19.68 7.94
C ALA A 107 6.93 -19.61 8.39
N PHE A 108 7.21 -19.15 9.62
CA PHE A 108 8.59 -18.85 10.04
C PHE A 108 8.90 -19.18 11.50
N ASN A 109 10.15 -19.57 11.75
CA ASN A 109 10.70 -19.58 13.09
C ASN A 109 11.14 -18.17 13.51
N LEU A 110 10.24 -17.44 14.17
CA LEU A 110 10.50 -16.07 14.65
C LEU A 110 11.72 -15.94 15.57
N SER A 111 12.21 -17.01 16.20
CA SER A 111 13.44 -16.95 17.01
C SER A 111 14.70 -16.80 16.18
N LYS A 112 14.69 -17.27 14.92
CA LYS A 112 15.81 -17.21 13.97
C LYS A 112 15.68 -16.05 12.98
N THR A 113 14.44 -15.63 12.66
CA THR A 113 14.19 -14.49 11.78
C THR A 113 14.72 -13.19 12.38
N ARG A 114 15.65 -12.51 11.72
CA ARG A 114 16.12 -11.17 12.11
C ARG A 114 15.30 -10.06 11.48
N VAL A 115 14.84 -10.26 10.25
CA VAL A 115 14.03 -9.26 9.55
C VAL A 115 12.81 -9.90 8.90
N LEU A 116 11.66 -9.26 9.08
CA LEU A 116 10.37 -9.73 8.57
C LEU A 116 9.68 -8.62 7.77
N GLY A 117 9.32 -8.90 6.53
CA GLY A 117 8.41 -8.08 5.73
C GLY A 117 7.03 -8.73 5.72
N VAL A 118 5.98 -7.98 6.00
CA VAL A 118 4.60 -8.48 5.98
C VAL A 118 3.74 -7.53 5.17
N VAL A 119 2.89 -8.07 4.30
CA VAL A 119 1.85 -7.31 3.60
C VAL A 119 0.47 -7.68 4.15
N VAL A 120 -0.27 -6.67 4.60
CA VAL A 120 -1.66 -6.77 5.07
C VAL A 120 -2.59 -6.19 4.01
N ASP A 121 -3.38 -7.05 3.37
CA ASP A 121 -4.17 -6.68 2.19
C ASP A 121 -5.60 -6.24 2.55
N THR A 122 -5.96 -6.29 3.84
CA THR A 122 -7.34 -6.05 4.26
C THR A 122 -7.90 -4.67 3.90
N PRO A 123 -7.18 -3.54 4.08
CA PRO A 123 -7.72 -2.23 3.71
C PRO A 123 -8.05 -2.14 2.21
N ASP A 124 -7.14 -2.54 1.33
CA ASP A 124 -7.36 -2.59 -0.13
C ASP A 124 -8.55 -3.49 -0.52
N ARG A 125 -8.64 -4.68 0.09
CA ARG A 125 -9.78 -5.59 -0.13
C ARG A 125 -11.12 -4.98 0.30
N ILE A 126 -11.15 -4.24 1.41
CA ILE A 126 -12.34 -3.53 1.88
C ILE A 126 -12.68 -2.41 0.88
N MET A 127 -11.68 -1.64 0.44
CA MET A 127 -11.84 -0.54 -0.51
C MET A 127 -12.46 -1.03 -1.84
N HIS A 128 -11.89 -2.05 -2.48
CA HIS A 128 -12.38 -2.57 -3.76
C HIS A 128 -13.77 -3.24 -3.66
N GLY A 129 -14.17 -3.67 -2.46
CA GLY A 129 -15.51 -4.20 -2.21
C GLY A 129 -16.55 -3.15 -1.81
N MET A 130 -16.20 -1.86 -1.84
CA MET A 130 -17.02 -0.83 -1.21
C MET A 130 -18.07 -0.23 -2.13
N GLU A 131 -19.35 -0.37 -1.75
CA GLU A 131 -20.48 0.24 -2.45
C GLU A 131 -20.99 1.52 -1.77
N LEU A 132 -20.76 1.66 -0.46
CA LEU A 132 -21.24 2.79 0.36
C LEU A 132 -20.21 3.91 0.52
N GLY A 133 -19.26 3.99 -0.42
CA GLY A 133 -18.28 5.07 -0.47
C GLY A 133 -17.36 5.15 0.76
N ALA A 134 -16.84 6.34 1.05
CA ALA A 134 -15.89 6.54 2.14
C ALA A 134 -16.48 6.17 3.53
N SER A 135 -17.77 6.45 3.72
CA SER A 135 -18.47 6.14 4.98
C SER A 135 -18.53 4.63 5.22
N GLY A 136 -18.82 3.85 4.18
CA GLY A 136 -18.79 2.39 4.24
C GLY A 136 -17.38 1.86 4.53
N MET A 137 -16.37 2.42 3.87
CA MET A 137 -14.96 2.09 4.09
C MET A 137 -14.57 2.27 5.55
N HIS A 138 -14.87 3.43 6.13
CA HIS A 138 -14.59 3.70 7.54
C HIS A 138 -15.33 2.75 8.49
N ALA A 139 -16.61 2.45 8.22
CA ALA A 139 -17.37 1.53 9.06
C ALA A 139 -16.78 0.11 9.06
N GLN A 140 -16.44 -0.42 7.87
CA GLN A 140 -15.84 -1.75 7.75
C GLN A 140 -14.42 -1.81 8.33
N LEU A 141 -13.60 -0.79 8.08
CA LEU A 141 -12.24 -0.74 8.63
C LEU A 141 -12.24 -0.60 10.15
N SER A 142 -13.16 0.21 10.71
CA SER A 142 -13.37 0.32 12.15
C SER A 142 -13.74 -1.05 12.75
N LEU A 143 -14.69 -1.76 12.13
CA LEU A 143 -15.05 -3.11 12.56
C LEU A 143 -13.86 -4.06 12.51
N TRP A 144 -13.07 -4.02 11.43
CA TRP A 144 -11.85 -4.82 11.29
C TRP A 144 -10.82 -4.48 12.37
N ALA A 145 -10.58 -3.21 12.67
CA ALA A 145 -9.66 -2.76 13.71
C ALA A 145 -10.09 -3.20 15.13
N THR A 146 -11.39 -3.42 15.36
CA THR A 146 -11.87 -4.02 16.61
C THR A 146 -11.59 -5.53 16.70
N LYS A 147 -11.32 -6.21 15.58
CA LYS A 147 -10.89 -7.62 15.57
C LYS A 147 -9.47 -7.73 16.13
N LYS A 148 -9.09 -8.94 16.56
CA LYS A 148 -7.81 -9.12 17.26
C LYS A 148 -6.60 -9.15 16.35
N TYR A 149 -6.78 -9.34 15.04
CA TYR A 149 -5.68 -9.61 14.10
C TYR A 149 -4.47 -8.69 14.24
N LEU A 150 -4.65 -7.39 14.00
CA LEU A 150 -3.54 -6.43 14.02
C LEU A 150 -2.91 -6.32 15.41
N LEU A 151 -3.73 -6.27 16.45
CA LEU A 151 -3.25 -6.19 17.82
C LEU A 151 -2.43 -7.43 18.21
N ASP A 152 -2.89 -8.62 17.81
CA ASP A 152 -2.23 -9.89 18.08
C ASP A 152 -0.93 -10.00 17.27
N LEU A 153 -0.92 -9.58 16.00
CA LEU A 153 0.27 -9.50 15.16
C LEU A 153 1.33 -8.59 15.78
N VAL A 154 0.97 -7.35 16.13
CA VAL A 154 1.90 -6.40 16.75
C VAL A 154 2.42 -6.93 18.08
N ASN A 155 1.55 -7.49 18.94
CA ASN A 155 1.99 -8.06 20.22
C ASN A 155 2.91 -9.27 20.05
N LEU A 156 2.61 -10.16 19.10
CA LEU A 156 3.46 -11.30 18.77
C LEU A 156 4.86 -10.83 18.40
N LEU A 157 4.97 -9.88 17.48
CA LEU A 157 6.25 -9.36 17.02
C LEU A 157 7.03 -8.64 18.13
N LEU A 158 6.36 -7.79 18.92
CA LEU A 158 6.97 -7.12 20.07
C LEU A 158 7.45 -8.11 21.13
N ASN A 159 6.69 -9.19 21.41
CA ASN A 159 7.10 -10.26 22.33
C ASN A 159 8.34 -11.00 21.84
N HIS A 160 8.49 -11.14 20.52
CA HIS A 160 9.69 -11.68 19.89
C HIS A 160 10.81 -10.64 19.69
N ARG A 161 10.72 -9.49 20.37
CA ARG A 161 11.74 -8.42 20.38
C ARG A 161 12.03 -7.83 19.01
N PHE A 162 11.04 -7.82 18.12
CA PHE A 162 11.10 -7.01 16.90
C PHE A 162 10.82 -5.55 17.23
N GLU A 163 11.56 -4.67 16.56
CA GLU A 163 11.13 -3.30 16.30
C GLU A 163 10.08 -3.36 15.19
N VAL A 164 8.87 -2.88 15.47
CA VAL A 164 7.72 -3.06 14.57
C VAL A 164 7.36 -1.73 13.95
N TRP A 165 7.47 -1.66 12.63
CA TRP A 165 7.09 -0.52 11.80
C TRP A 165 5.86 -0.85 10.98
N LEU A 166 5.00 0.13 10.76
CA LEU A 166 3.88 0.09 9.83
C LEU A 166 4.02 1.22 8.82
N THR A 167 3.77 0.90 7.56
CA THR A 167 3.59 1.87 6.48
C THR A 167 2.48 1.41 5.54
N ALA A 168 2.10 2.24 4.57
CA ALA A 168 1.29 1.82 3.44
C ALA A 168 2.02 2.05 2.11
N ASP A 169 1.54 1.42 1.05
CA ASP A 169 2.01 1.61 -0.32
C ASP A 169 1.27 2.74 -1.06
N HIS A 170 0.01 2.96 -0.72
CA HIS A 170 -0.78 4.13 -1.07
C HIS A 170 -1.95 4.28 -0.09
N GLY A 171 -2.57 5.46 -0.10
CA GLY A 171 -3.91 5.67 0.45
C GLY A 171 -4.98 5.48 -0.61
N ASN A 172 -6.17 6.02 -0.35
CA ASN A 172 -7.33 5.93 -1.21
C ASN A 172 -8.31 7.08 -0.93
N ILE A 173 -9.18 7.37 -1.89
CA ILE A 173 -10.25 8.37 -1.73
C ILE A 173 -11.54 7.94 -2.41
N GLU A 174 -12.65 8.49 -1.95
CA GLU A 174 -13.91 8.44 -2.68
C GLU A 174 -13.85 9.33 -3.92
N CYS A 175 -14.28 8.77 -5.05
CA CYS A 175 -14.20 9.35 -6.36
C CYS A 175 -15.51 9.27 -7.11
N ILE A 176 -15.67 10.17 -8.09
CA ILE A 176 -16.78 10.19 -9.03
C ILE A 176 -16.26 9.91 -10.44
N GLY A 177 -16.92 9.00 -11.13
CA GLY A 177 -16.61 8.66 -12.51
C GLY A 177 -16.89 9.81 -13.46
N ARG A 178 -15.93 10.07 -14.35
CA ARG A 178 -15.99 11.11 -15.38
C ARG A 178 -15.90 10.55 -16.81
N GLY A 179 -16.19 9.26 -16.95
CA GLY A 179 -16.14 8.56 -18.23
C GLY A 179 -14.91 7.67 -18.35
N ARG A 180 -15.03 6.64 -19.19
CA ARG A 180 -13.98 5.67 -19.46
C ARG A 180 -13.40 5.92 -20.86
N PRO A 181 -12.07 6.00 -21.00
CA PRO A 181 -11.44 5.93 -22.31
C PRO A 181 -11.78 4.62 -23.02
N SER A 182 -12.17 4.68 -24.30
CA SER A 182 -12.38 3.50 -25.15
C SER A 182 -11.02 2.97 -25.65
N GLU A 183 -10.30 2.29 -24.76
CA GLU A 183 -8.89 1.88 -24.97
C GLU A 183 -8.75 0.36 -25.12
N GLU A 184 -9.44 -0.24 -26.08
CA GLU A 184 -9.49 -1.71 -26.17
C GLU A 184 -8.14 -2.40 -26.43
N SER A 185 -7.02 -1.68 -26.61
CA SER A 185 -5.68 -2.29 -26.69
C SER A 185 -4.47 -1.37 -26.43
N VAL A 186 -4.68 -0.11 -26.01
CA VAL A 186 -3.61 0.92 -26.05
C VAL A 186 -2.95 1.19 -24.69
N ALA A 187 -3.71 1.11 -23.60
CA ALA A 187 -3.17 1.27 -22.25
C ALA A 187 -2.61 -0.05 -21.73
N GLU A 188 -1.39 -0.04 -21.21
CA GLU A 188 -0.76 -1.20 -20.58
C GLU A 188 -1.38 -1.51 -19.22
N LEU A 189 -1.87 -0.47 -18.52
CA LEU A 189 -2.52 -0.58 -17.22
C LEU A 189 -3.75 0.33 -17.14
N LYS A 190 -4.85 -0.21 -16.60
CA LYS A 190 -6.17 0.42 -16.51
C LYS A 190 -6.67 0.50 -15.06
N GLY A 191 -6.04 1.32 -14.24
CA GLY A 191 -6.46 1.56 -12.84
C GLY A 191 -7.64 2.54 -12.78
N GLU A 192 -8.36 2.66 -11.68
CA GLU A 192 -9.56 3.52 -11.67
C GLU A 192 -9.22 5.02 -11.74
N ARG A 193 -8.07 5.43 -11.19
CA ARG A 193 -7.60 6.83 -11.20
C ARG A 193 -6.33 7.05 -12.02
N VAL A 194 -5.87 6.05 -12.77
CA VAL A 194 -4.70 6.17 -13.66
C VAL A 194 -4.81 5.31 -14.90
N ARG A 195 -4.27 5.81 -16.01
CA ARG A 195 -3.92 5.04 -17.20
C ARG A 195 -2.43 5.12 -17.44
N VAL A 196 -1.82 4.03 -17.91
CA VAL A 196 -0.40 4.02 -18.28
C VAL A 196 -0.27 3.64 -19.75
N TYR A 197 0.50 4.44 -20.49
CA TYR A 197 0.72 4.27 -21.92
C TYR A 197 2.21 4.02 -22.21
N PRO A 198 2.51 3.33 -23.32
CA PRO A 198 3.88 3.05 -23.73
C PRO A 198 4.59 4.27 -24.36
N THR A 199 3.84 5.29 -24.80
CA THR A 199 4.40 6.50 -25.43
C THR A 199 3.68 7.77 -24.98
N PRO A 200 4.35 8.94 -24.99
CA PRO A 200 3.73 10.20 -24.62
C PRO A 200 2.65 10.65 -25.61
N GLU A 201 2.74 10.28 -26.89
CA GLU A 201 1.74 10.65 -27.92
C GLU A 201 0.39 9.99 -27.65
N LEU A 202 0.39 8.69 -27.32
CA LEU A 202 -0.83 7.94 -26.97
C LEU A 202 -1.47 8.52 -25.71
N ARG A 203 -0.63 8.86 -24.72
CA ARG A 203 -1.09 9.51 -23.50
C ARG A 203 -1.71 10.89 -23.77
N ALA A 204 -1.04 11.73 -24.56
CA ALA A 204 -1.51 13.07 -24.89
C ALA A 204 -2.82 13.04 -25.69
N GLN A 205 -2.97 12.07 -26.59
CA GLN A 205 -4.22 11.85 -27.33
C GLN A 205 -5.40 11.64 -26.37
N VAL A 206 -5.23 10.80 -25.34
CA VAL A 206 -6.29 10.56 -24.36
C VAL A 206 -6.45 11.77 -23.42
N ALA A 207 -5.36 12.40 -22.97
CA ALA A 207 -5.42 13.59 -22.13
C ALA A 207 -6.30 14.70 -22.73
N GLY A 208 -6.25 14.90 -24.04
CA GLY A 208 -7.08 15.89 -24.74
C GLY A 208 -8.60 15.64 -24.65
N ALA A 209 -9.03 14.39 -24.44
CA ALA A 209 -10.43 14.03 -24.28
C ALA A 209 -10.92 14.01 -22.82
N PHE A 210 -10.00 14.02 -21.84
CA PHE A 210 -10.30 13.89 -20.41
C PHE A 210 -9.67 15.05 -19.62
N PRO A 211 -10.30 16.25 -19.57
CA PRO A 211 -9.70 17.46 -18.96
C PRO A 211 -9.40 17.37 -17.46
N PHE A 212 -10.00 16.41 -16.75
CA PHE A 212 -9.70 16.15 -15.33
C PHE A 212 -8.42 15.34 -15.13
N ALA A 213 -7.83 14.83 -16.21
CA ALA A 213 -6.63 14.03 -16.16
C ALA A 213 -5.37 14.87 -16.43
N HIS A 214 -4.28 14.46 -15.79
CA HIS A 214 -3.01 15.16 -15.84
C HIS A 214 -1.92 14.25 -16.39
N GLU A 215 -1.17 14.77 -17.34
CA GLU A 215 0.02 14.15 -17.89
C GLU A 215 1.16 14.15 -16.86
N TRP A 216 1.21 13.12 -16.01
CA TRP A 216 2.23 13.01 -14.99
C TRP A 216 3.62 12.84 -15.60
N GLN A 217 4.60 13.61 -15.13
CA GLN A 217 5.97 13.45 -15.61
C GLN A 217 6.56 12.15 -15.02
N PRO A 218 7.12 11.23 -15.83
CA PRO A 218 7.54 9.91 -15.37
C PRO A 218 8.88 9.94 -14.62
N VAL A 219 9.04 10.88 -13.68
CA VAL A 219 10.25 11.03 -12.87
C VAL A 219 10.36 9.84 -11.91
N GLY A 220 11.45 9.09 -12.04
CA GLY A 220 11.69 7.90 -11.22
C GLY A 220 10.89 6.66 -11.67
N LEU A 221 10.23 6.70 -12.82
CA LEU A 221 9.51 5.58 -13.43
C LEU A 221 10.35 4.95 -14.57
N PRO A 222 10.08 3.69 -14.96
CA PRO A 222 10.74 3.05 -16.09
C PRO A 222 10.55 3.79 -17.43
N THR A 223 11.49 3.60 -18.36
CA THR A 223 11.30 4.02 -19.75
C THR A 223 10.07 3.34 -20.35
N GLY A 224 9.29 4.08 -21.13
CA GLY A 224 8.05 3.56 -21.71
C GLY A 224 6.87 3.55 -20.74
N TYR A 225 7.00 4.14 -19.55
CA TYR A 225 5.93 4.18 -18.55
C TYR A 225 5.40 5.61 -18.44
N PHE A 226 4.32 5.94 -19.15
CA PHE A 226 3.76 7.29 -19.20
C PHE A 226 2.37 7.35 -18.53
N PRO A 227 2.28 7.78 -17.26
CA PRO A 227 1.00 7.84 -16.55
C PRO A 227 0.18 9.07 -16.94
N LEU A 228 -1.13 8.84 -17.07
CA LEU A 228 -2.19 9.84 -17.09
C LEU A 228 -3.01 9.66 -15.82
N VAL A 229 -2.87 10.60 -14.88
CA VAL A 229 -3.44 10.50 -13.53
C VAL A 229 -4.67 11.36 -13.41
N ALA A 230 -5.72 10.87 -12.75
CA ALA A 230 -6.92 11.67 -12.49
C ALA A 230 -6.65 12.69 -11.38
N GLY A 231 -7.12 13.93 -11.58
CA GLY A 231 -7.08 15.01 -10.61
C GLY A 231 -8.25 15.01 -9.64
N GLY A 232 -8.07 15.66 -8.49
CA GLY A 232 -9.12 15.82 -7.49
C GLY A 232 -9.76 14.49 -7.09
N ARG A 233 -11.09 14.44 -7.12
CA ARG A 233 -11.91 13.24 -6.83
C ARG A 233 -12.49 12.60 -8.08
N ASP A 234 -11.90 12.82 -9.25
CA ASP A 234 -12.41 12.26 -10.50
C ASP A 234 -11.77 10.89 -10.79
N ALA A 235 -12.49 10.01 -11.49
CA ALA A 235 -11.99 8.69 -11.85
C ALA A 235 -12.37 8.31 -13.30
N PHE A 236 -11.55 7.45 -13.91
CA PHE A 236 -11.80 6.87 -15.23
C PHE A 236 -12.75 5.66 -15.14
N VAL A 237 -13.92 5.87 -14.54
CA VAL A 237 -15.04 4.92 -14.46
C VAL A 237 -16.29 5.50 -15.12
N ASN A 238 -17.44 4.80 -15.13
CA ASN A 238 -18.59 5.32 -15.87
C ASN A 238 -19.07 6.64 -15.26
N LEU A 239 -19.62 7.52 -16.09
CA LEU A 239 -20.03 8.84 -15.66
C LEU A 239 -21.04 8.75 -14.52
N GLY A 240 -20.71 9.36 -13.37
CA GLY A 240 -21.58 9.40 -12.19
C GLY A 240 -21.43 8.23 -11.22
N ASP A 241 -20.70 7.18 -11.57
CA ASP A 241 -20.41 6.07 -10.62
C ASP A 241 -19.57 6.61 -9.46
N ALA A 242 -19.95 6.27 -8.23
CA ALA A 242 -19.14 6.54 -7.04
C ALA A 242 -18.33 5.29 -6.67
N ILE A 243 -17.03 5.48 -6.41
CA ILE A 243 -16.10 4.41 -6.02
C ILE A 243 -15.20 4.90 -4.89
N VAL A 244 -14.56 3.97 -4.18
CA VAL A 244 -13.37 4.29 -3.37
C VAL A 244 -12.19 3.65 -4.08
N GLY A 245 -11.16 4.43 -4.41
CA GLY A 245 -10.06 3.93 -5.22
C GLY A 245 -8.78 4.73 -5.07
N HIS A 246 -7.77 4.31 -5.84
CA HIS A 246 -6.41 4.81 -5.79
C HIS A 246 -5.80 4.89 -7.21
N GLY A 247 -4.53 5.30 -7.30
CA GLY A 247 -3.76 5.44 -8.53
C GLY A 247 -3.52 6.90 -8.96
N GLY A 248 -4.22 7.86 -8.34
CA GLY A 248 -4.14 9.28 -8.65
C GLY A 248 -3.03 10.02 -7.89
N VAL A 249 -3.27 11.31 -7.67
CA VAL A 249 -2.33 12.24 -7.02
C VAL A 249 -2.97 13.01 -5.87
N ALA A 250 -4.13 12.57 -5.36
CA ALA A 250 -4.73 13.21 -4.21
C ALA A 250 -3.81 13.06 -2.99
N ILE A 251 -3.80 14.06 -2.10
CA ILE A 251 -2.91 14.08 -0.94
C ILE A 251 -3.17 12.86 -0.04
N GLU A 252 -4.42 12.47 0.09
CA GLU A 252 -4.88 11.32 0.85
C GLU A 252 -4.46 9.97 0.23
N GLU A 253 -4.15 9.94 -1.07
CA GLU A 253 -3.55 8.78 -1.74
C GLU A 253 -2.02 8.75 -1.57
N VAL A 254 -1.38 9.91 -1.58
CA VAL A 254 0.09 10.03 -1.66
C VAL A 254 0.73 10.07 -0.27
N ILE A 255 0.12 10.72 0.71
CA ILE A 255 0.65 10.74 2.08
C ILE A 255 0.11 9.51 2.82
N VAL A 256 1.02 8.64 3.23
CA VAL A 256 0.72 7.38 3.92
C VAL A 256 1.32 7.36 5.31
N PRO A 257 0.72 6.64 6.28
CA PRO A 257 1.24 6.58 7.63
C PRO A 257 2.63 5.92 7.65
N LEU A 258 3.52 6.39 8.53
CA LEU A 258 4.74 5.70 8.93
C LEU A 258 4.80 5.68 10.45
N VAL A 259 4.63 4.50 11.02
CA VAL A 259 4.37 4.34 12.45
C VAL A 259 5.32 3.31 13.03
N LYS A 260 5.93 3.64 14.16
CA LYS A 260 6.64 2.67 14.99
C LYS A 260 5.80 2.33 16.21
N PHE A 261 5.63 1.04 16.48
CA PHE A 261 4.96 0.57 17.68
C PHE A 261 5.95 0.38 18.83
N GLU A 262 5.56 0.80 20.02
CA GLU A 262 6.38 0.69 21.22
C GLU A 262 5.58 0.16 22.40
N ARG A 263 6.26 -0.46 23.37
CA ARG A 263 5.66 -0.69 24.70
C ARG A 263 5.97 0.53 25.55
N ARG A 264 4.93 1.23 26.01
CA ARG A 264 5.12 2.29 27.01
C ARG A 264 5.72 1.66 28.27
N ALA A 265 6.88 2.16 28.70
CA ALA A 265 7.40 1.87 30.03
C ALA A 265 6.38 2.38 31.07
N ARG A 266 6.23 1.64 32.17
CA ARG A 266 5.36 2.05 33.28
C ARG A 266 5.85 3.34 33.91
#